data_AF-A0A843SZ09-F1
#
_entry.id   AF-A0A843SZ09-F1
#
_cell.length_a   1.000
_cell.length_b   1.000
_cell.length_c   1.000
_cell.angle_alpha   90.00
_cell.angle_beta   90.00
_cell.angle_gamma   90.00
#
_symmetry.space_group_name_H-M   'P 1'
#
loop_
_entity.id
_entity.type
_entity.pdbx_description
1 polymer ?
#
loop_
_entity_poly.entity_id
_entity_poly.type
_entity_poly.pdbx_seq_one_letter_code
_entity_poly.pdbx_strand_id
1 'polypeptide(L)'
;ALGADQRRLLAASLSACAWVGVREPASARLALSLGVPADRLHQQLDDAFFLEPSAVEGARLDALRGSSTPWILVTFDASFGSPGRARAVELIARQLDALAESLGASLVFAPHVGGSGVPDTLADVVAADALSERLRAPLLALDTWQPREMRWLIGQASLVISTRYHPLVFATAAGTPSLGIYTDAYTRTKLRGALTRAGLEGWCISLADAERQALLPLAMELWGERERIRDRLARMSSEAWPQELDRWKGICRALHLEPRGAPPVPPWQQPAPPVSAGGVAVPGAMQKRVINRGGETVSNILTDEQWRQYDQQGYLRLGSMFGASHLDKLRQRLDDIMLGQVRNPALQFQLDTGGRYEDLPDPVAELATATLKYRKVQGLESDPLVLDLIRLDLFRDICARQYGKHASVSIFRAMMMNKPANQGTHLPWHQDAGDVWKLDRDPLVTVWVALDAATRENGCLQIIPGSHKLGLLSKNGSTISASHAETYCPDEAITYLEVEAGEAILLHNWLLHRSGINGTDAPRRALTTCYMDGRTISTLTGDRFPIVFGEHEDTEEAMPFLKALGEENRRLQTAAAEAERYAKSLLEDNQRREQMRSEAEAYAKSLEAELGRLRGQAVGSAG
;
A
#
# COMPACT_ATOMS: atom_id res chain seq x y z
N ALA A 1 7.38 -15.55 30.79
CA ALA A 1 6.25 -16.25 31.44
C ALA A 1 5.13 -15.24 31.65
N LEU A 2 3.86 -15.65 31.55
CA LEU A 2 2.73 -14.74 31.76
C LEU A 2 2.65 -14.32 33.24
N GLY A 3 2.42 -13.02 33.49
CA GLY A 3 2.08 -12.54 34.82
C GLY A 3 0.73 -13.08 35.29
N ALA A 4 0.45 -13.01 36.61
CA ALA A 4 -0.79 -13.53 37.18
C ALA A 4 -2.05 -12.92 36.54
N ASP A 5 -2.05 -11.62 36.30
CA ASP A 5 -3.19 -10.91 35.70
C ASP A 5 -3.36 -11.25 34.22
N GLN A 6 -2.27 -11.32 33.46
CA GLN A 6 -2.28 -11.76 32.06
C GLN A 6 -2.81 -13.20 31.94
N ARG A 7 -2.40 -14.07 32.87
CA ARG A 7 -2.86 -15.45 32.93
C ARG A 7 -4.37 -15.53 33.21
N ARG A 8 -4.87 -14.71 34.15
CA ARG A 8 -6.29 -14.63 34.48
C ARG A 8 -7.12 -14.12 33.30
N LEU A 9 -6.67 -13.04 32.64
CA LEU A 9 -7.35 -12.48 31.48
C LEU A 9 -7.41 -13.48 30.33
N LEU A 10 -6.29 -14.09 29.98
CA LEU A 10 -6.24 -15.09 28.91
C LEU A 10 -7.13 -16.31 29.21
N ALA A 11 -7.12 -16.80 30.46
CA ALA A 11 -8.00 -17.89 30.88
C ALA A 11 -9.49 -17.52 30.73
N ALA A 12 -9.89 -16.32 31.16
CA ALA A 12 -11.26 -15.84 31.02
C ALA A 12 -11.66 -15.70 29.54
N SER A 13 -10.81 -15.12 28.70
CA SER A 13 -11.07 -14.97 27.26
C SER A 13 -11.24 -16.32 26.57
N LEU A 14 -10.33 -17.28 26.82
CA LEU A 14 -10.41 -18.60 26.18
C LEU A 14 -11.61 -19.42 26.69
N SER A 15 -11.98 -19.27 27.95
CA SER A 15 -13.14 -19.97 28.53
C SER A 15 -14.47 -19.47 27.96
N ALA A 16 -14.53 -18.21 27.52
CA ALA A 16 -15.70 -17.61 26.89
C ALA A 16 -15.88 -18.04 25.42
N CYS A 17 -14.85 -18.60 24.79
CA CYS A 17 -14.93 -19.06 23.40
C CYS A 17 -15.73 -20.37 23.29
N ALA A 18 -16.58 -20.44 22.26
CA ALA A 18 -17.27 -21.68 21.88
C ALA A 18 -16.33 -22.70 21.20
N TRP A 19 -15.23 -22.21 20.60
CA TRP A 19 -14.21 -23.00 19.93
C TRP A 19 -12.83 -22.36 20.13
N VAL A 20 -11.82 -23.14 20.52
CA VAL A 20 -10.44 -22.69 20.70
C VAL A 20 -9.51 -23.53 19.82
N GLY A 21 -9.06 -22.94 18.71
CA GLY A 21 -8.08 -23.55 17.82
C GLY A 21 -6.64 -23.20 18.22
N VAL A 22 -5.76 -24.20 18.35
CA VAL A 22 -4.33 -24.01 18.61
C VAL A 22 -3.48 -24.80 17.62
N ARG A 23 -2.35 -24.24 17.19
CA ARG A 23 -1.50 -24.87 16.15
C ARG A 23 -0.44 -25.78 16.78
N GLU A 24 0.21 -25.32 17.84
CA GLU A 24 1.34 -26.01 18.46
C GLU A 24 0.96 -26.76 19.76
N PRO A 25 1.61 -27.91 20.06
CA PRO A 25 1.34 -28.66 21.30
C PRO A 25 1.59 -27.86 22.58
N ALA A 26 2.53 -26.91 22.54
CA ALA A 26 2.82 -26.03 23.67
C ALA A 26 1.63 -25.12 23.99
N SER A 27 0.99 -24.55 22.96
CA SER A 27 -0.20 -23.72 23.06
C SER A 27 -1.39 -24.53 23.60
N ALA A 28 -1.55 -25.78 23.15
CA ALA A 28 -2.58 -26.69 23.68
C ALA A 28 -2.39 -26.99 25.18
N ARG A 29 -1.17 -27.33 25.61
CA ARG A 29 -0.87 -27.54 27.04
C ARG A 29 -1.10 -26.29 27.87
N LEU A 30 -0.75 -25.12 27.33
CA LEU A 30 -1.00 -23.85 28.00
C LEU A 30 -2.51 -23.63 28.16
N ALA A 31 -3.32 -23.77 27.10
CA ALA A 31 -4.77 -23.63 27.15
C ALA A 31 -5.41 -24.57 28.17
N LEU A 32 -5.02 -25.85 28.20
CA LEU A 32 -5.48 -26.80 29.23
C LEU A 32 -5.11 -26.34 30.64
N SER A 33 -3.88 -25.86 30.84
CA SER A 33 -3.43 -25.33 32.14
C SER A 33 -4.13 -24.04 32.58
N LEU A 34 -4.88 -23.40 31.67
CA LEU A 34 -5.72 -22.23 31.93
C LEU A 34 -7.18 -22.60 32.18
N GLY A 35 -7.52 -23.90 32.13
CA GLY A 35 -8.88 -24.38 32.36
C GLY A 35 -9.78 -24.38 31.14
N VAL A 36 -9.23 -24.24 29.92
CA VAL A 36 -10.02 -24.39 28.69
C VAL A 36 -10.58 -25.81 28.61
N PRO A 37 -11.91 -26.00 28.48
CA PRO A 37 -12.52 -27.32 28.39
C PRO A 37 -11.97 -28.13 27.21
N ALA A 38 -11.68 -29.41 27.44
CA ALA A 38 -11.06 -30.29 26.45
C ALA A 38 -11.92 -30.53 25.20
N ASP A 39 -13.24 -30.46 25.35
CA ASP A 39 -14.22 -30.57 24.26
C ASP A 39 -14.27 -29.32 23.35
N ARG A 40 -13.73 -28.18 23.81
CA ARG A 40 -13.63 -26.92 23.05
C ARG A 40 -12.23 -26.61 22.54
N LEU A 41 -11.22 -27.34 23.00
CA LEU A 41 -9.83 -27.13 22.62
C LEU A 41 -9.45 -28.07 21.48
N HIS A 42 -9.14 -27.49 20.33
CA HIS A 42 -8.84 -28.24 19.12
C HIS A 42 -7.44 -27.89 18.62
N GLN A 43 -6.58 -28.90 18.57
CA GLN A 43 -5.28 -28.73 17.96
C GLN A 43 -5.37 -28.97 16.45
N GLN A 44 -5.01 -27.97 15.65
CA GLN A 44 -5.27 -27.93 14.21
C GLN A 44 -4.01 -27.56 13.40
N LEU A 45 -4.03 -27.85 12.10
CA LEU A 45 -3.04 -27.30 11.18
C LEU A 45 -3.31 -25.82 10.92
N ASP A 46 -2.32 -25.17 10.34
CA ASP A 46 -2.47 -23.81 9.84
C ASP A 46 -3.40 -23.79 8.64
N ASP A 47 -4.30 -22.80 8.52
CA ASP A 47 -5.19 -22.69 7.35
C ASP A 47 -4.38 -22.53 6.05
N ALA A 48 -3.19 -21.92 6.15
CA ALA A 48 -2.25 -21.79 5.04
C ALA A 48 -1.76 -23.15 4.49
N PHE A 49 -1.84 -24.22 5.27
CA PHE A 49 -1.58 -25.60 4.83
C PHE A 49 -2.57 -26.07 3.77
N PHE A 50 -3.76 -25.46 3.66
CA PHE A 50 -4.82 -25.88 2.76
C PHE A 50 -5.00 -24.96 1.53
N LEU A 51 -4.18 -23.92 1.39
CA LEU A 51 -4.19 -23.05 0.21
C LEU A 51 -3.88 -23.84 -1.06
N GLU A 52 -4.63 -23.65 -2.16
CA GLU A 52 -4.25 -24.31 -3.42
C GLU A 52 -3.08 -23.54 -4.07
N PRO A 53 -2.06 -24.25 -4.57
CA PRO A 53 -0.93 -23.60 -5.24
C PRO A 53 -1.36 -22.97 -6.56
N SER A 54 -0.86 -21.78 -6.85
CA SER A 54 -1.04 -21.10 -8.15
C SER A 54 0.31 -21.06 -8.85
N ALA A 55 0.41 -21.67 -10.03
CA ALA A 55 1.61 -21.54 -10.85
C ALA A 55 1.79 -20.10 -11.33
N VAL A 56 3.04 -19.69 -11.54
CA VAL A 56 3.40 -18.38 -12.11
C VAL A 56 3.85 -18.53 -13.56
N GLU A 57 3.57 -17.53 -14.39
CA GLU A 57 3.88 -17.51 -15.82
C GLU A 57 4.79 -16.34 -16.21
N GLY A 58 5.30 -16.37 -17.45
CA GLY A 58 6.08 -15.28 -18.04
C GLY A 58 7.42 -15.01 -17.36
N ALA A 59 7.79 -13.73 -17.24
CA ALA A 59 9.12 -13.29 -16.80
C ALA A 59 9.54 -13.83 -15.41
N ARG A 60 8.58 -14.09 -14.50
CA ARG A 60 8.85 -14.69 -13.18
C ARG A 60 9.28 -16.16 -13.29
N LEU A 61 8.67 -16.91 -14.21
CA LEU A 61 9.04 -18.29 -14.50
C LEU A 61 10.38 -18.35 -15.23
N ASP A 62 10.63 -17.41 -16.14
CA ASP A 62 11.89 -17.34 -16.89
C ASP A 62 13.09 -17.02 -15.98
N ALA A 63 12.92 -16.14 -14.98
CA ALA A 63 13.93 -15.86 -13.96
C ALA A 63 14.33 -17.12 -13.17
N LEU A 64 13.38 -18.02 -12.92
CA LEU A 64 13.63 -19.31 -12.28
C LEU A 64 14.28 -20.32 -13.23
N ARG A 65 13.89 -20.35 -14.52
CA ARG A 65 14.45 -21.26 -15.54
C ARG A 65 15.92 -21.03 -15.86
N GLY A 66 16.43 -19.81 -15.64
CA GLY A 66 17.86 -19.49 -15.82
C GLY A 66 18.79 -20.07 -14.74
N SER A 67 18.24 -20.69 -13.69
CA SER A 67 18.97 -21.22 -12.53
C SER A 67 19.22 -22.74 -12.65
N SER A 68 20.45 -23.20 -12.38
CA SER A 68 20.76 -24.64 -12.33
C SER A 68 20.03 -25.31 -11.15
N THR A 69 19.33 -26.41 -11.41
CA THR A 69 18.73 -27.25 -10.37
C THR A 69 19.77 -28.22 -9.79
N PRO A 70 19.68 -28.60 -8.50
CA PRO A 70 18.58 -28.34 -7.55
C PRO A 70 18.54 -26.92 -6.96
N TRP A 71 17.38 -26.49 -6.44
CA TRP A 71 17.23 -25.21 -5.74
C TRP A 71 17.14 -25.40 -4.23
N ILE A 72 17.88 -24.56 -3.50
CA ILE A 72 17.71 -24.39 -2.06
C ILE A 72 17.04 -23.03 -1.85
N LEU A 73 15.78 -23.07 -1.40
CA LEU A 73 15.04 -21.86 -1.09
C LEU A 73 15.36 -21.44 0.34
N VAL A 74 15.80 -20.21 0.49
CA VAL A 74 16.11 -19.60 1.78
C VAL A 74 15.17 -18.43 2.05
N THR A 75 14.81 -18.24 3.32
CA THR A 75 14.01 -17.08 3.71
C THR A 75 14.28 -16.71 5.16
N PHE A 76 14.72 -15.49 5.35
CA PHE A 76 15.14 -14.95 6.63
C PHE A 76 14.32 -13.71 6.94
N ASP A 77 13.88 -13.59 8.19
CA ASP A 77 13.16 -12.42 8.65
C ASP A 77 14.06 -11.18 8.72
N ALA A 78 13.48 -10.00 8.55
CA ALA A 78 14.21 -8.73 8.48
C ALA A 78 15.21 -8.50 9.63
N SER A 79 14.97 -9.06 10.83
CA SER A 79 15.92 -8.90 11.94
C SER A 79 17.29 -9.52 11.66
N PHE A 80 17.38 -10.50 10.74
CA PHE A 80 18.65 -11.04 10.25
C PHE A 80 19.46 -10.03 9.43
N GLY A 81 18.81 -9.14 8.68
CA GLY A 81 19.50 -8.09 7.94
C GLY A 81 20.00 -6.92 8.81
N SER A 82 19.72 -6.93 10.12
CA SER A 82 20.12 -5.84 11.01
C SER A 82 21.63 -5.82 11.28
N PRO A 83 22.23 -4.62 11.49
CA PRO A 83 23.67 -4.50 11.80
C PRO A 83 24.10 -5.32 13.02
N GLY A 84 23.22 -5.45 14.02
CA GLY A 84 23.47 -6.24 15.24
C GLY A 84 23.64 -7.74 14.99
N ARG A 85 23.32 -8.24 13.79
CA ARG A 85 23.47 -9.65 13.40
C ARG A 85 24.49 -9.89 12.29
N ALA A 86 25.31 -8.89 11.92
CA ALA A 86 26.27 -9.01 10.83
C ALA A 86 27.17 -10.26 10.91
N ARG A 87 27.65 -10.61 12.11
CA ARG A 87 28.45 -11.83 12.35
C ARG A 87 27.64 -13.11 12.11
N ALA A 88 26.40 -13.16 12.56
CA ALA A 88 25.53 -14.31 12.38
C ALA A 88 25.24 -14.54 10.89
N VAL A 89 24.94 -13.47 10.15
CA VAL A 89 24.71 -13.52 8.70
C VAL A 89 25.96 -14.01 7.97
N GLU A 90 27.14 -13.54 8.35
CA GLU A 90 28.40 -14.00 7.75
C GLU A 90 28.63 -15.50 7.96
N LEU A 91 28.41 -16.01 9.17
CA LEU A 91 28.58 -17.42 9.49
C LEU A 91 27.53 -18.31 8.80
N ILE A 92 26.30 -17.81 8.64
CA ILE A 92 25.25 -18.50 7.90
C ILE A 92 25.54 -18.49 6.41
N ALA A 93 25.94 -17.36 5.83
CA ALA A 93 26.29 -17.24 4.41
C ALA A 93 27.40 -18.24 4.04
N ARG A 94 28.46 -18.36 4.85
CA ARG A 94 29.53 -19.36 4.62
C ARG A 94 29.02 -20.80 4.60
N GLN A 95 28.05 -21.13 5.44
CA GLN A 95 27.45 -22.47 5.47
C GLN A 95 26.49 -22.71 4.31
N LEU A 96 25.74 -21.69 3.89
CA LEU A 96 24.90 -21.75 2.69
C LEU A 96 25.72 -21.89 1.41
N ASP A 97 26.85 -21.17 1.30
CA ASP A 97 27.83 -21.35 0.22
C ASP A 97 28.32 -22.80 0.17
N ALA A 98 28.79 -23.33 1.30
CA ALA A 98 29.32 -24.69 1.37
C ALA A 98 28.24 -25.75 1.04
N LEU A 99 26.99 -25.50 1.45
CA LEU A 99 25.85 -26.35 1.14
C LEU A 99 25.53 -26.32 -0.37
N ALA A 100 25.42 -25.12 -0.94
CA ALA A 100 25.17 -24.92 -2.37
C ALA A 100 26.25 -25.57 -3.23
N GLU A 101 27.53 -25.38 -2.86
CA GLU A 101 28.68 -26.00 -3.51
C GLU A 101 28.65 -27.53 -3.40
N SER A 102 28.40 -28.07 -2.21
CA SER A 102 28.36 -29.53 -1.97
C SER A 102 27.24 -30.23 -2.74
N LEU A 103 26.12 -29.52 -2.98
CA LEU A 103 24.94 -30.07 -3.63
C LEU A 103 24.83 -29.69 -5.11
N GLY A 104 25.74 -28.85 -5.63
CA GLY A 104 25.62 -28.26 -6.97
C GLY A 104 24.31 -27.46 -7.13
N ALA A 105 23.84 -26.85 -6.04
CA ALA A 105 22.52 -26.23 -5.96
C ALA A 105 22.59 -24.71 -6.12
N SER A 106 21.52 -24.12 -6.65
CA SER A 106 21.35 -22.66 -6.67
C SER A 106 20.61 -22.17 -5.44
N LEU A 107 21.00 -21.01 -4.91
CA LEU A 107 20.32 -20.35 -3.79
C LEU A 107 19.24 -19.41 -4.31
N VAL A 108 18.02 -19.55 -3.80
CA VAL A 108 16.88 -18.69 -4.12
C VAL A 108 16.37 -18.06 -2.83
N PHE A 109 16.33 -16.74 -2.74
CA PHE A 109 15.74 -16.04 -1.60
C PHE A 109 14.29 -15.67 -1.89
N ALA A 110 13.36 -16.12 -1.04
CA ALA A 110 11.94 -15.81 -1.16
C ALA A 110 11.45 -14.99 0.04
N PRO A 111 11.24 -13.66 -0.09
CA PRO A 111 10.72 -12.84 0.99
C PRO A 111 9.26 -13.20 1.27
N HIS A 112 8.90 -13.37 2.54
CA HIS A 112 7.54 -13.67 2.97
C HIS A 112 6.83 -12.46 3.58
N VAL A 113 7.60 -11.48 4.04
CA VAL A 113 7.12 -10.18 4.50
C VAL A 113 7.87 -9.12 3.71
N GLY A 114 7.13 -8.34 2.94
CA GLY A 114 7.65 -7.33 2.02
C GLY A 114 6.51 -6.80 1.16
N GLY A 115 6.86 -6.05 0.11
CA GLY A 115 5.88 -5.39 -0.75
C GLY A 115 5.40 -4.03 -0.20
N SER A 116 4.58 -3.35 -0.99
CA SER A 116 4.10 -1.99 -0.73
C SER A 116 3.32 -1.90 0.59
N GLY A 117 3.95 -1.38 1.64
CA GLY A 117 3.35 -1.18 2.97
C GLY A 117 4.10 -1.85 4.13
N VAL A 118 5.15 -2.64 3.87
CA VAL A 118 6.05 -3.16 4.91
C VAL A 118 7.30 -2.28 4.95
N PRO A 119 7.60 -1.56 6.06
CA PRO A 119 8.83 -0.78 6.19
C PRO A 119 10.06 -1.63 5.85
N ASP A 120 11.05 -1.06 5.16
CA ASP A 120 12.25 -1.82 4.73
C ASP A 120 12.92 -2.55 5.91
N THR A 121 12.98 -1.91 7.08
CA THR A 121 13.53 -2.51 8.32
C THR A 121 12.77 -3.74 8.83
N LEU A 122 11.54 -3.96 8.36
CA LEU A 122 10.68 -5.11 8.66
C LEU A 122 10.50 -6.05 7.46
N ALA A 123 10.95 -5.64 6.27
CA ALA A 123 10.89 -6.42 5.04
C ALA A 123 12.06 -7.41 4.97
N ASP A 124 11.76 -8.62 4.50
CA ASP A 124 12.72 -9.71 4.37
C ASP A 124 13.84 -9.41 3.37
N VAL A 125 13.62 -8.44 2.47
CA VAL A 125 14.62 -8.00 1.50
C VAL A 125 15.91 -7.53 2.17
N VAL A 126 15.83 -6.92 3.37
CA VAL A 126 17.04 -6.51 4.12
C VAL A 126 17.89 -7.72 4.53
N ALA A 127 17.26 -8.86 4.83
CA ALA A 127 17.99 -10.10 5.07
C ALA A 127 18.54 -10.69 3.76
N ALA A 128 17.82 -10.55 2.65
CA ALA A 128 18.30 -10.95 1.32
C ALA A 128 19.57 -10.18 0.93
N ASP A 129 19.56 -8.86 1.10
CA ASP A 129 20.68 -7.98 0.79
C ASP A 129 21.90 -8.31 1.67
N ALA A 130 21.68 -8.42 2.99
CA ALA A 130 22.75 -8.77 3.91
C ALA A 130 23.41 -10.13 3.60
N LEU A 131 22.61 -11.12 3.15
CA LEU A 131 23.13 -12.41 2.70
C LEU A 131 23.85 -12.28 1.35
N SER A 132 23.27 -11.60 0.38
CA SER A 132 23.82 -11.40 -0.96
C SER A 132 25.20 -10.72 -0.91
N GLU A 133 25.41 -9.79 0.01
CA GLU A 133 26.71 -9.14 0.26
C GLU A 133 27.82 -10.10 0.75
N ARG A 134 27.44 -11.23 1.37
CA ARG A 134 28.35 -12.15 2.08
C ARG A 134 28.49 -13.51 1.41
N LEU A 135 27.53 -13.90 0.57
CA LEU A 135 27.56 -15.13 -0.20
C LEU A 135 28.55 -15.02 -1.37
N ARG A 136 29.25 -16.13 -1.64
CA ARG A 136 30.06 -16.28 -2.86
C ARG A 136 29.21 -16.87 -4.00
N ALA A 137 28.30 -17.78 -3.67
CA ALA A 137 27.33 -18.30 -4.61
C ALA A 137 26.30 -17.22 -5.00
N PRO A 138 25.85 -17.18 -6.25
CA PRO A 138 24.80 -16.24 -6.66
C PRO A 138 23.51 -16.54 -5.90
N LEU A 139 22.91 -15.50 -5.31
CA LEU A 139 21.61 -15.54 -4.66
C LEU A 139 20.55 -14.92 -5.57
N LEU A 140 19.61 -15.73 -6.05
CA LEU A 140 18.45 -15.20 -6.78
C LEU A 140 17.43 -14.67 -5.76
N ALA A 141 17.45 -13.37 -5.49
CA ALA A 141 16.44 -12.71 -4.66
C ALA A 141 15.17 -12.43 -5.46
N LEU A 142 14.05 -12.97 -5.00
CA LEU A 142 12.73 -12.76 -5.60
C LEU A 142 11.98 -11.63 -4.90
N ASP A 143 10.97 -11.09 -5.58
CA ASP A 143 9.99 -10.20 -4.97
C ASP A 143 9.04 -10.96 -4.02
N THR A 144 8.29 -10.22 -3.20
CA THR A 144 7.23 -10.83 -2.39
C THR A 144 6.06 -11.21 -3.29
N TRP A 145 5.70 -12.49 -3.31
CA TRP A 145 4.63 -13.04 -4.15
C TRP A 145 3.39 -13.36 -3.33
N GLN A 146 2.26 -13.59 -4.00
CA GLN A 146 1.02 -13.95 -3.34
C GLN A 146 1.15 -15.30 -2.61
N PRO A 147 0.42 -15.54 -1.50
CA PRO A 147 0.55 -16.77 -0.71
C PRO A 147 0.41 -18.07 -1.52
N ARG A 148 -0.50 -18.10 -2.51
CA ARG A 148 -0.71 -19.27 -3.39
C ARG A 148 0.45 -19.49 -4.36
N GLU A 149 1.07 -18.42 -4.84
CA GLU A 149 2.27 -18.46 -5.70
C GLU A 149 3.50 -18.88 -4.89
N MET A 150 3.66 -18.36 -3.67
CA MET A 150 4.73 -18.76 -2.75
C MET A 150 4.64 -20.24 -2.38
N ARG A 151 3.42 -20.74 -2.14
CA ARG A 151 3.19 -22.17 -1.91
C ARG A 151 3.63 -23.00 -3.11
N TRP A 152 3.29 -22.58 -4.33
CA TRP A 152 3.72 -23.26 -5.55
C TRP A 152 5.25 -23.26 -5.67
N LEU A 153 5.90 -22.10 -5.50
CA LEU A 153 7.36 -21.93 -5.58
C LEU A 153 8.08 -22.83 -4.59
N ILE A 154 7.64 -22.86 -3.33
CA ILE A 154 8.21 -23.71 -2.28
C ILE A 154 8.07 -25.19 -2.63
N GLY A 155 6.97 -25.58 -3.28
CA GLY A 155 6.79 -26.93 -3.82
C GLY A 155 7.79 -27.32 -4.91
N GLN A 156 8.39 -26.35 -5.61
CA GLN A 156 9.43 -26.60 -6.61
C GLN A 156 10.84 -26.71 -6.00
N ALA A 157 11.04 -26.21 -4.77
CA ALA A 157 12.34 -26.24 -4.13
C ALA A 157 12.75 -27.68 -3.74
N SER A 158 14.06 -27.94 -3.75
CA SER A 158 14.57 -29.24 -3.28
C SER A 158 14.72 -29.29 -1.76
N LEU A 159 14.97 -28.13 -1.16
CA LEU A 159 15.14 -27.91 0.28
C LEU A 159 14.71 -26.48 0.63
N VAL A 160 14.07 -26.29 1.79
CA VAL A 160 13.77 -24.96 2.35
C VAL A 160 14.53 -24.74 3.65
N ILE A 161 15.21 -23.60 3.81
CA ILE A 161 15.82 -23.17 5.07
C ILE A 161 15.20 -21.84 5.47
N SER A 162 14.68 -21.75 6.70
CA SER A 162 13.86 -20.60 7.07
C SER A 162 13.94 -20.17 8.53
N THR A 163 13.89 -18.86 8.79
CA THR A 163 13.57 -18.31 10.13
C THR A 163 12.11 -17.88 10.27
N ARG A 164 11.37 -17.88 9.15
CA ARG A 164 9.96 -17.49 9.06
C ARG A 164 9.07 -18.74 9.19
N TYR A 165 7.88 -18.56 9.77
CA TYR A 165 6.96 -19.67 10.07
C TYR A 165 6.22 -20.22 8.84
N HIS A 166 5.60 -19.36 8.01
CA HIS A 166 4.83 -19.79 6.84
C HIS A 166 5.60 -20.58 5.78
N PRO A 167 6.89 -20.30 5.49
CA PRO A 167 7.66 -21.15 4.59
C PRO A 167 7.72 -22.62 5.02
N LEU A 168 7.81 -22.88 6.34
CA LEU A 168 7.78 -24.26 6.86
C LEU A 168 6.39 -24.88 6.73
N VAL A 169 5.33 -24.09 6.94
CA VAL A 169 3.94 -24.54 6.71
C VAL A 169 3.72 -24.90 5.24
N PHE A 170 4.13 -24.03 4.32
CA PHE A 170 4.03 -24.26 2.88
C PHE A 170 4.88 -25.44 2.43
N ALA A 171 6.10 -25.59 2.95
CA ALA A 171 6.96 -26.72 2.64
C ALA A 171 6.34 -28.04 3.09
N THR A 172 5.83 -28.09 4.33
CA THR A 172 5.11 -29.27 4.86
C THR A 172 3.89 -29.62 3.99
N ALA A 173 3.15 -28.59 3.54
CA ALA A 173 1.96 -28.77 2.72
C ALA A 173 2.26 -29.18 1.26
N ALA A 174 3.40 -28.74 0.72
CA ALA A 174 3.83 -29.02 -0.65
C ALA A 174 4.70 -30.28 -0.77
N GLY A 175 5.04 -30.93 0.36
CA GLY A 175 5.92 -32.10 0.37
C GLY A 175 7.41 -31.76 0.35
N THR A 176 7.80 -30.50 0.54
CA THR A 176 9.19 -30.05 0.48
C THR A 176 9.89 -30.23 1.84
N PRO A 177 11.05 -30.91 1.90
CA PRO A 177 11.87 -30.95 3.11
C PRO A 177 12.27 -29.54 3.56
N SER A 178 12.17 -29.27 4.87
CA SER A 178 12.46 -27.94 5.39
C SER A 178 13.15 -27.94 6.74
N LEU A 179 13.96 -26.90 6.98
CA LEU A 179 14.76 -26.68 8.17
C LEU A 179 14.47 -25.31 8.76
N GLY A 180 14.09 -25.26 10.04
CA GLY A 180 13.87 -24.01 10.78
C GLY A 180 15.12 -23.51 11.51
N ILE A 181 15.34 -22.19 11.52
CA ILE A 181 16.35 -21.54 12.37
C ILE A 181 15.62 -20.58 13.33
N TYR A 182 15.68 -20.86 14.64
CA TYR A 182 15.01 -20.03 15.64
C TYR A 182 15.99 -19.18 16.46
N THR A 183 15.56 -17.99 16.84
CA THR A 183 16.39 -16.99 17.55
C THR A 183 16.10 -16.91 19.04
N ASP A 184 14.91 -17.35 19.45
CA ASP A 184 14.41 -17.20 20.81
C ASP A 184 13.34 -18.26 21.12
N ALA A 185 12.80 -18.25 22.34
CA ALA A 185 11.80 -19.23 22.77
C ALA A 185 10.47 -19.12 22.01
N TYR A 186 10.10 -17.93 21.55
CA TYR A 186 8.87 -17.71 20.80
C TYR A 186 8.99 -18.28 19.38
N THR A 187 10.03 -17.92 18.65
CA THR A 187 10.31 -18.47 17.31
C THR A 187 10.57 -19.97 17.38
N ARG A 188 11.25 -20.47 18.43
CA ARG A 188 11.42 -21.92 18.65
C ARG A 188 10.09 -22.66 18.74
N THR A 189 9.14 -22.12 19.51
CA THR A 189 7.82 -22.74 19.68
C THR A 189 7.07 -22.79 18.34
N LYS A 190 7.10 -21.70 17.59
CA LYS A 190 6.41 -21.60 16.30
C LYS A 190 7.02 -22.51 15.23
N LEU A 191 8.33 -22.41 14.99
CA LEU A 191 8.97 -23.17 13.91
C LEU A 191 8.95 -24.68 14.17
N ARG A 192 9.25 -25.10 15.41
CA ARG A 192 9.12 -26.52 15.77
C ARG A 192 7.68 -26.98 15.71
N GLY A 193 6.74 -26.14 16.13
CA GLY A 193 5.30 -26.41 16.07
C GLY A 193 4.81 -26.68 14.65
N ALA A 194 5.24 -25.88 13.67
CA ALA A 194 4.92 -26.07 12.26
C ALA A 194 5.32 -27.47 11.75
N LEU A 195 6.45 -27.99 12.24
CA LEU A 195 7.01 -29.27 11.82
C LEU A 195 6.56 -30.47 12.68
N THR A 196 6.01 -30.22 13.87
CA THR A 196 5.70 -31.30 14.85
C THR A 196 4.63 -32.26 14.34
N ARG A 197 3.61 -31.77 13.62
CA ARG A 197 2.55 -32.64 13.07
C ARG A 197 3.09 -33.60 12.00
N ALA A 198 4.12 -33.18 11.28
CA ALA A 198 4.86 -34.03 10.36
C ALA A 198 5.91 -34.91 11.06
N GLY A 199 6.08 -34.79 12.38
CA GLY A 199 7.16 -35.43 13.15
C GLY A 199 8.55 -35.04 12.66
N LEU A 200 8.69 -33.76 12.29
CA LEU A 200 9.90 -33.14 11.73
C LEU A 200 10.45 -32.05 12.66
N GLU A 201 10.01 -31.98 13.92
CA GLU A 201 10.41 -30.94 14.89
C GLU A 201 11.89 -30.97 15.30
N GLY A 202 12.61 -32.03 14.92
CA GLY A 202 14.07 -32.15 15.02
C GLY A 202 14.82 -31.34 13.96
N TRP A 203 14.16 -31.03 12.84
CA TRP A 203 14.69 -30.16 11.77
C TRP A 203 14.49 -28.68 12.11
N CYS A 204 14.94 -28.31 13.30
CA CYS A 204 14.95 -26.94 13.79
C CYS A 204 16.20 -26.73 14.65
N ILE A 205 16.98 -25.70 14.33
CA ILE A 205 18.23 -25.38 15.02
C ILE A 205 18.19 -23.97 15.63
N SER A 206 18.90 -23.75 16.74
CA SER A 206 19.03 -22.40 17.29
C SER A 206 20.02 -21.58 16.46
N LEU A 207 19.83 -20.26 16.42
CA LEU A 207 20.79 -19.36 15.78
C LEU A 207 22.20 -19.54 16.37
N ALA A 208 22.33 -19.71 17.69
CA ALA A 208 23.61 -19.90 18.35
C ALA A 208 24.33 -21.19 17.91
N ASP A 209 23.58 -22.27 17.65
CA ASP A 209 24.16 -23.50 17.11
C ASP A 209 24.52 -23.34 15.63
N ALA A 210 23.70 -22.63 14.85
CA ALA A 210 24.03 -22.28 13.48
C ALA A 210 25.34 -21.44 13.41
N GLU A 211 25.54 -20.49 14.32
CA GLU A 211 26.80 -19.73 14.45
C GLU A 211 28.00 -20.60 14.84
N ARG A 212 27.75 -21.72 15.54
CA ARG A 212 28.74 -22.78 15.84
C ARG A 212 28.93 -23.78 14.69
N GLN A 213 28.54 -23.42 13.48
CA GLN A 213 28.69 -24.21 12.25
C GLN A 213 27.85 -25.50 12.20
N ALA A 214 26.77 -25.60 12.97
CA ALA A 214 25.91 -26.78 12.96
C ALA A 214 24.78 -26.73 11.90
N LEU A 215 24.62 -25.63 11.15
CA LEU A 215 23.60 -25.51 10.09
C LEU A 215 23.93 -26.41 8.90
N LEU A 216 25.16 -26.36 8.39
CA LEU A 216 25.61 -27.18 7.26
C LEU A 216 25.43 -28.70 7.49
N PRO A 217 25.98 -29.31 8.57
CA PRO A 217 25.85 -30.76 8.78
C PRO A 217 24.39 -31.19 8.91
N LEU A 218 23.56 -30.40 9.60
CA LEU A 218 22.12 -30.70 9.75
C LEU A 218 21.37 -30.57 8.41
N ALA A 219 21.70 -29.58 7.58
CA ALA A 219 21.11 -29.43 6.25
C ALA A 219 21.52 -30.57 5.29
N MET A 220 22.76 -31.06 5.40
CA MET A 220 23.23 -32.23 4.64
C MET A 220 22.55 -33.53 5.09
N GLU A 221 22.32 -33.70 6.39
CA GLU A 221 21.55 -34.83 6.92
C GLU A 221 20.10 -34.80 6.40
N LEU A 222 19.46 -33.63 6.48
CA LEU A 222 18.10 -33.41 5.95
C LEU A 222 18.04 -33.70 4.44
N TRP A 223 19.05 -33.28 3.69
CA TRP A 223 19.17 -33.57 2.27
C TRP A 223 19.26 -35.07 1.98
N GLY A 224 19.98 -35.83 2.81
CA GLY A 224 20.07 -37.28 2.72
C GLY A 224 18.74 -37.98 3.00
N GLU A 225 17.94 -37.45 3.93
CA GLU A 225 16.63 -38.00 4.30
C GLU A 225 15.45 -37.51 3.43
N ARG A 226 15.70 -36.65 2.43
CA ARG A 226 14.66 -35.89 1.73
C ARG A 226 13.55 -36.73 1.11
N GLU A 227 13.85 -37.89 0.52
CA GLU A 227 12.84 -38.75 -0.13
C GLU A 227 11.91 -39.38 0.91
N ARG A 228 12.49 -39.88 2.02
CA ARG A 228 11.72 -40.39 3.17
C ARG A 228 10.79 -39.32 3.75
N ILE A 229 11.27 -38.08 3.79
CA ILE A 229 10.49 -36.93 4.28
C ILE A 229 9.39 -36.55 3.29
N ARG A 230 9.67 -36.49 1.98
CA ARG A 230 8.67 -36.25 0.92
C ARG A 230 7.52 -37.24 1.01
N ASP A 231 7.82 -38.54 1.11
CA ASP A 231 6.81 -39.59 1.24
C ASP A 231 5.94 -39.42 2.49
N ARG A 232 6.55 -39.01 3.60
CA ARG A 232 5.82 -38.75 4.85
C ARG A 232 4.89 -37.56 4.72
N LEU A 233 5.37 -36.46 4.14
CA LEU A 233 4.58 -35.25 3.94
C LEU A 233 3.42 -35.47 2.96
N ALA A 234 3.63 -36.27 1.91
CA ALA A 234 2.57 -36.66 0.98
C ALA A 234 1.43 -37.41 1.69
N ARG A 235 1.76 -38.39 2.56
CA ARG A 235 0.77 -39.10 3.39
C ARG A 235 0.03 -38.14 4.32
N MET A 236 0.76 -37.29 5.03
CA MET A 236 0.17 -36.27 5.93
C MET A 236 -0.82 -35.37 5.18
N SER A 237 -0.48 -34.91 3.97
CA SER A 237 -1.35 -34.06 3.17
C SER A 237 -2.68 -34.75 2.83
N SER A 238 -2.62 -36.04 2.44
CA SER A 238 -3.82 -36.83 2.14
C SER A 238 -4.73 -37.07 3.36
N GLU A 239 -4.13 -37.24 4.54
CA GLU A 239 -4.85 -37.46 5.80
C GLU A 239 -5.45 -36.17 6.38
N ALA A 240 -4.90 -35.00 6.02
CA ALA A 240 -5.24 -33.72 6.60
C ALA A 240 -6.60 -33.16 6.14
N TRP A 241 -7.03 -33.40 4.91
CA TRP A 241 -8.27 -32.79 4.37
C TRP A 241 -9.56 -33.33 4.98
N PRO A 242 -9.72 -34.65 5.21
CA PRO A 242 -10.87 -35.14 5.97
C PRO A 242 -10.96 -34.52 7.36
N GLN A 243 -9.82 -34.38 8.04
CA GLN A 243 -9.73 -33.75 9.37
C GLN A 243 -10.11 -32.28 9.32
N GLU A 244 -9.70 -31.57 8.27
CA GLU A 244 -10.04 -30.16 8.04
C GLU A 244 -11.53 -29.96 7.79
N LEU A 245 -12.14 -30.84 7.00
CA LEU A 245 -13.58 -30.80 6.77
C LEU A 245 -14.36 -31.04 8.07
N ASP A 246 -13.93 -32.01 8.89
CA ASP A 246 -14.56 -32.28 10.18
C ASP A 246 -14.35 -31.14 11.18
N ARG A 247 -13.20 -30.45 11.11
CA ARG A 247 -12.93 -29.22 11.86
C ARG A 247 -13.95 -28.13 11.50
N TRP A 248 -14.15 -27.84 10.21
CA TRP A 248 -15.14 -26.84 9.76
C TRP A 248 -16.56 -27.20 10.16
N LYS A 249 -16.97 -28.47 10.06
CA LYS A 249 -18.27 -28.92 10.59
C LYS A 249 -18.38 -28.67 12.09
N GLY A 250 -17.30 -28.89 12.85
CA GLY A 250 -17.22 -28.60 14.28
C GLY A 250 -17.41 -27.11 14.59
N ILE A 251 -16.72 -26.24 13.85
CA ILE A 251 -16.84 -24.78 13.98
C ILE A 251 -18.27 -24.32 13.65
N CYS A 252 -18.85 -24.81 12.55
CA CYS A 252 -20.24 -24.49 12.19
C CYS A 252 -21.22 -24.88 13.31
N ARG A 253 -21.08 -26.08 13.89
CA ARG A 253 -21.90 -26.50 15.03
C ARG A 253 -21.71 -25.59 16.25
N ALA A 254 -20.47 -25.25 16.59
CA ALA A 254 -20.15 -24.39 17.73
C ALA A 254 -20.70 -22.96 17.57
N LEU A 255 -20.85 -22.48 16.33
CA LEU A 255 -21.39 -21.16 16.00
C LEU A 255 -22.87 -21.17 15.58
N HIS A 256 -23.54 -22.32 15.65
CA HIS A 256 -24.93 -22.49 15.18
C HIS A 256 -25.15 -22.06 13.72
N LEU A 257 -24.18 -22.39 12.85
CA LEU A 257 -24.22 -22.09 11.41
C LEU A 257 -24.58 -23.33 10.59
N GLU A 258 -25.43 -23.14 9.58
CA GLU A 258 -25.73 -24.15 8.56
C GLU A 258 -24.74 -24.01 7.38
N PRO A 259 -23.91 -25.03 7.09
CA PRO A 259 -22.98 -24.96 5.97
C PRO A 259 -23.72 -24.93 4.62
N ARG A 260 -23.34 -24.02 3.73
CA ARG A 260 -23.88 -23.93 2.36
C ARG A 260 -22.79 -24.29 1.34
N GLY A 261 -23.18 -25.07 0.31
CA GLY A 261 -22.29 -25.47 -0.78
C GLY A 261 -21.67 -26.86 -0.60
N ALA A 262 -21.08 -27.39 -1.67
CA ALA A 262 -20.31 -28.63 -1.62
C ALA A 262 -18.92 -28.34 -1.01
N PRO A 263 -18.36 -29.24 -0.19
CA PRO A 263 -17.00 -29.10 0.29
C PRO A 263 -16.03 -29.07 -0.91
N PRO A 264 -14.98 -28.24 -0.86
CA PRO A 264 -14.00 -28.18 -1.95
C PRO A 264 -13.37 -29.55 -2.18
N VAL A 265 -13.25 -29.94 -3.45
CA VAL A 265 -12.62 -31.20 -3.86
C VAL A 265 -11.13 -31.10 -3.54
N PRO A 266 -10.57 -32.02 -2.72
CA PRO A 266 -9.16 -31.94 -2.37
C PRO A 266 -8.24 -32.02 -3.60
N PRO A 267 -7.09 -31.32 -3.60
CA PRO A 267 -6.22 -31.22 -4.78
C PRO A 267 -5.75 -32.56 -5.38
N TRP A 268 -5.60 -33.61 -4.58
CA TRP A 268 -5.20 -34.94 -5.06
C TRP A 268 -6.30 -35.73 -5.77
N GLN A 269 -7.55 -35.25 -5.72
CA GLN A 269 -8.65 -35.76 -6.54
C GLN A 269 -8.77 -35.00 -7.88
N GLN A 270 -8.00 -33.92 -8.06
CA GLN A 270 -7.89 -33.20 -9.33
C GLN A 270 -6.69 -33.75 -10.13
N PRO A 271 -6.82 -33.96 -11.46
CA PRO A 271 -5.71 -34.41 -12.28
C PRO A 271 -4.58 -33.37 -12.25
N ALA A 272 -3.34 -33.83 -11.98
CA ALA A 272 -2.17 -32.96 -12.01
C ALA A 272 -1.98 -32.35 -13.41
N PRO A 273 -1.71 -31.03 -13.53
CA PRO A 273 -1.37 -30.45 -14.81
C PRO A 273 -0.06 -31.09 -15.34
N PRO A 274 0.04 -31.37 -16.65
CA PRO A 274 1.21 -32.06 -17.19
C PRO A 274 2.46 -31.19 -17.02
N VAL A 275 3.46 -31.76 -16.34
CA VAL A 275 4.81 -31.18 -16.28
C VAL A 275 5.46 -31.43 -17.63
N SER A 276 5.65 -30.39 -18.44
CA SER A 276 6.39 -30.50 -19.68
C SER A 276 7.89 -30.70 -19.38
N ALA A 277 8.31 -31.96 -19.46
CA ALA A 277 9.72 -32.33 -19.57
C ALA A 277 10.25 -31.82 -20.91
N GLY A 278 10.88 -30.65 -20.92
CA GLY A 278 11.47 -30.06 -22.12
C GLY A 278 12.78 -29.37 -21.79
N GLY A 279 13.88 -30.13 -21.78
CA GLY A 279 15.21 -29.56 -21.89
C GLY A 279 15.38 -28.95 -23.28
N VAL A 280 15.82 -27.69 -23.35
CA VAL A 280 16.23 -27.03 -24.60
C VAL A 280 17.48 -26.20 -24.33
N ALA A 281 18.43 -26.32 -25.27
CA ALA A 281 19.81 -25.86 -25.19
C ALA A 281 19.99 -24.33 -25.17
N VAL A 282 21.15 -23.94 -24.63
CA VAL A 282 21.69 -22.57 -24.51
C VAL A 282 22.12 -22.00 -25.87
N PRO A 283 21.78 -20.73 -26.14
CA PRO A 283 22.79 -19.74 -26.56
C PRO A 283 22.57 -18.42 -25.79
N GLY A 284 23.49 -17.93 -24.97
CA GLY A 284 24.67 -17.18 -25.40
C GLY A 284 24.74 -15.87 -24.59
N ALA A 285 25.87 -15.64 -23.92
CA ALA A 285 26.29 -14.42 -23.22
C ALA A 285 25.22 -13.64 -22.40
N MET A 286 25.17 -13.93 -21.09
CA MET A 286 24.56 -13.07 -20.07
C MET A 286 25.12 -11.63 -20.12
N GLN A 287 24.24 -10.64 -20.26
CA GLN A 287 24.57 -9.27 -19.87
C GLN A 287 24.55 -9.18 -18.33
N LYS A 288 25.70 -8.80 -17.76
CA LYS A 288 25.85 -8.45 -16.35
C LYS A 288 24.88 -7.31 -16.00
N ARG A 289 23.92 -7.56 -15.11
CA ARG A 289 23.25 -6.49 -14.39
C ARG A 289 24.15 -6.07 -13.23
N VAL A 290 25.09 -5.18 -13.52
CA VAL A 290 25.88 -4.47 -12.49
C VAL A 290 24.92 -3.47 -11.84
N ILE A 291 24.55 -3.71 -10.59
CA ILE A 291 23.93 -2.68 -9.75
C ILE A 291 25.05 -1.68 -9.44
N ASN A 292 24.99 -0.52 -10.06
CA ASN A 292 25.98 0.54 -9.90
C ASN A 292 25.81 1.17 -8.51
N ARG A 293 26.92 1.26 -7.77
CA ARG A 293 27.00 1.91 -6.45
C ARG A 293 26.94 3.44 -6.59
N GLY A 294 26.09 4.09 -5.80
CA GLY A 294 26.13 5.54 -5.54
C GLY A 294 24.83 6.25 -5.86
N GLY A 295 24.10 6.65 -4.82
CA GLY A 295 22.85 7.41 -4.89
C GLY A 295 21.83 6.88 -3.90
N GLU A 296 21.28 7.73 -3.05
CA GLU A 296 20.28 7.40 -2.03
C GLU A 296 19.16 6.51 -2.62
N THR A 297 19.00 5.32 -2.07
CA THR A 297 17.92 4.40 -2.41
C THR A 297 16.58 5.05 -2.10
N VAL A 298 15.75 5.26 -3.12
CA VAL A 298 14.33 5.58 -2.93
C VAL A 298 13.67 4.38 -2.24
N SER A 299 13.32 4.57 -0.98
CA SER A 299 12.41 3.68 -0.26
C SER A 299 11.12 3.58 -1.08
N ASN A 300 10.66 2.35 -1.36
CA ASN A 300 9.41 2.11 -2.10
C ASN A 300 8.14 2.50 -1.30
N ILE A 301 8.29 3.04 -0.09
CA ILE A 301 7.22 3.41 0.84
C ILE A 301 7.58 4.71 1.55
N LEU A 302 6.61 5.62 1.70
CA LEU A 302 6.80 6.84 2.48
C LEU A 302 6.78 6.54 3.98
N THR A 303 7.76 7.07 4.71
CA THR A 303 7.75 7.04 6.18
C THR A 303 6.62 7.90 6.74
N ASP A 304 6.18 7.64 7.97
CA ASP A 304 5.17 8.48 8.62
C ASP A 304 5.64 9.92 8.83
N GLU A 305 6.95 10.13 8.98
CA GLU A 305 7.51 11.47 9.07
C GLU A 305 7.42 12.21 7.74
N GLN A 306 7.81 11.55 6.64
CA GLN A 306 7.64 12.10 5.29
C GLN A 306 6.17 12.38 4.98
N TRP A 307 5.24 11.52 5.41
CA TRP A 307 3.81 11.76 5.23
C TRP A 307 3.31 12.93 6.08
N ARG A 308 3.76 13.07 7.33
CA ARG A 308 3.46 14.24 8.16
C ARG A 308 3.98 15.53 7.53
N GLN A 309 5.18 15.51 6.97
CA GLN A 309 5.73 16.64 6.24
C GLN A 309 4.85 16.99 5.02
N TYR A 310 4.46 16.00 4.22
CA TYR A 310 3.56 16.20 3.09
C TYR A 310 2.22 16.79 3.53
N ASP A 311 1.58 16.25 4.57
CA ASP A 311 0.32 16.77 5.10
C ASP A 311 0.45 18.21 5.62
N GLN A 312 1.59 18.55 6.23
CA GLN A 312 1.87 19.89 6.74
C GLN A 312 2.17 20.91 5.64
N GLN A 313 2.98 20.51 4.66
CA GLN A 313 3.58 21.42 3.68
C GLN A 313 2.89 21.36 2.31
N GLY A 314 2.08 20.34 2.04
CA GLY A 314 1.42 20.11 0.76
C GLY A 314 2.35 19.63 -0.35
N TYR A 315 3.62 19.36 -0.03
CA TYR A 315 4.59 18.76 -0.94
C TYR A 315 5.62 17.92 -0.20
N LEU A 316 6.27 17.03 -0.93
CA LEU A 316 7.38 16.21 -0.44
C LEU A 316 8.34 15.86 -1.58
N ARG A 317 9.64 16.00 -1.34
CA ARG A 317 10.68 15.48 -2.24
C ARG A 317 10.82 13.97 -2.04
N LEU A 318 10.64 13.20 -3.09
CA LEU A 318 10.72 11.72 -3.08
C LEU A 318 12.15 11.21 -3.37
N GLY A 319 13.05 12.07 -3.83
CA GLY A 319 14.40 11.71 -4.24
C GLY A 319 14.45 11.09 -5.64
N SER A 320 15.61 10.52 -6.01
CA SER A 320 15.90 10.01 -7.35
C SER A 320 15.24 8.67 -7.63
N MET A 321 14.15 8.68 -8.40
CA MET A 321 13.36 7.49 -8.73
C MET A 321 13.94 6.65 -9.88
N PHE A 322 14.72 7.27 -10.77
CA PHE A 322 15.15 6.64 -12.01
C PHE A 322 16.64 6.85 -12.26
N GLY A 323 17.35 5.75 -12.54
CA GLY A 323 18.72 5.82 -13.05
C GLY A 323 18.79 6.34 -14.49
N ALA A 324 19.98 6.80 -14.90
CA ALA A 324 20.21 7.44 -16.21
C ALA A 324 19.64 6.65 -17.40
N SER A 325 19.85 5.33 -17.46
CA SER A 325 19.35 4.51 -18.58
C SER A 325 17.82 4.46 -18.67
N HIS A 326 17.10 4.54 -17.55
CA HIS A 326 15.64 4.59 -17.57
C HIS A 326 15.16 5.97 -18.02
N LEU A 327 15.79 7.04 -17.51
CA LEU A 327 15.50 8.41 -17.92
C LEU A 327 15.70 8.63 -19.41
N ASP A 328 16.79 8.11 -19.97
CA ASP A 328 17.07 8.27 -21.40
C ASP A 328 16.01 7.58 -22.27
N LYS A 329 15.47 6.44 -21.83
CA LYS A 329 14.35 5.78 -22.52
C LYS A 329 13.08 6.62 -22.49
N LEU A 330 12.73 7.21 -21.34
CA LEU A 330 11.56 8.09 -21.22
C LEU A 330 11.72 9.36 -22.05
N ARG A 331 12.90 9.99 -22.00
CA ARG A 331 13.24 11.17 -22.82
C ARG A 331 13.13 10.86 -24.30
N GLN A 332 13.78 9.78 -24.76
CA GLN A 332 13.73 9.37 -26.15
C GLN A 332 12.30 9.06 -26.60
N ARG A 333 11.52 8.34 -25.77
CA ARG A 333 10.12 8.04 -26.08
C ARG A 333 9.28 9.29 -26.28
N LEU A 334 9.47 10.32 -25.45
CA LEU A 334 8.76 11.59 -25.58
C LEU A 334 9.21 12.40 -26.79
N ASP A 335 10.50 12.39 -27.11
CA ASP A 335 11.03 13.02 -28.31
C ASP A 335 10.47 12.32 -29.57
N ASP A 336 10.44 11.00 -29.59
CA ASP A 336 9.86 10.20 -30.69
C ASP A 336 8.37 10.49 -30.87
N ILE A 337 7.63 10.68 -29.77
CA ILE A 337 6.21 11.09 -29.77
C ILE A 337 6.06 12.49 -30.38
N MET A 338 6.82 13.47 -29.89
CA MET A 338 6.77 14.86 -30.37
C MET A 338 7.23 15.04 -31.83
N LEU A 339 8.11 14.15 -32.29
CA LEU A 339 8.58 14.09 -33.68
C LEU A 339 7.71 13.21 -34.58
N GLY A 340 6.67 12.57 -34.04
CA GLY A 340 5.72 11.75 -34.79
C GLY A 340 6.26 10.38 -35.25
N GLN A 341 7.40 9.96 -34.71
CA GLN A 341 8.00 8.64 -34.93
C GLN A 341 7.23 7.55 -34.17
N VAL A 342 6.69 7.92 -33.01
CA VAL A 342 5.73 7.12 -32.24
C VAL A 342 4.37 7.81 -32.35
N ARG A 343 3.36 7.06 -32.77
CA ARG A 343 1.98 7.56 -32.88
C ARG A 343 1.10 6.87 -31.86
N ASN A 344 0.34 7.66 -31.14
CA ASN A 344 -0.70 7.19 -30.24
C ASN A 344 -1.92 8.12 -30.38
N PRO A 345 -3.05 7.62 -30.88
CA PRO A 345 -4.22 8.44 -31.19
C PRO A 345 -4.93 9.00 -29.94
N ALA A 346 -4.62 8.49 -28.75
CA ALA A 346 -5.15 9.02 -27.50
C ALA A 346 -4.42 10.29 -27.01
N LEU A 347 -3.29 10.65 -27.63
CA LEU A 347 -2.49 11.80 -27.20
C LEU A 347 -3.03 13.12 -27.73
N GLN A 348 -2.87 14.17 -26.93
CA GLN A 348 -3.12 15.55 -27.34
C GLN A 348 -1.90 16.41 -27.09
N PHE A 349 -1.67 17.36 -27.98
CA PHE A 349 -0.45 18.15 -28.08
C PHE A 349 -0.77 19.64 -27.99
N GLN A 350 0.03 20.39 -27.23
CA GLN A 350 -0.08 21.86 -27.16
C GLN A 350 1.29 22.48 -27.42
N LEU A 351 1.38 23.30 -28.46
CA LEU A 351 2.62 24.03 -28.80
C LEU A 351 2.89 25.14 -27.80
N ASP A 352 4.17 25.34 -27.51
CA ASP A 352 4.62 26.51 -26.76
C ASP A 352 4.72 27.73 -27.70
N THR A 353 4.24 28.89 -27.22
CA THR A 353 4.30 30.16 -27.98
C THR A 353 5.38 31.11 -27.46
N GLY A 354 6.06 30.79 -26.34
CA GLY A 354 7.05 31.65 -25.70
C GLY A 354 6.48 32.96 -25.13
N GLY A 355 5.15 33.10 -25.10
CA GLY A 355 4.44 34.31 -24.72
C GLY A 355 3.60 34.15 -23.44
N ARG A 356 2.51 34.92 -23.36
CA ARG A 356 1.58 34.87 -22.22
C ARG A 356 0.77 33.57 -22.22
N TYR A 357 0.27 33.19 -21.05
CA TYR A 357 -0.51 31.96 -20.89
C TYR A 357 -1.79 31.97 -21.70
N GLU A 358 -2.41 33.14 -21.81
CA GLU A 358 -3.69 33.37 -22.50
C GLU A 358 -3.55 33.30 -24.02
N ASP A 359 -2.32 33.40 -24.54
CA ASP A 359 -2.03 33.34 -25.97
C ASP A 359 -1.73 31.89 -26.44
N LEU A 360 -1.85 30.89 -25.57
CA LEU A 360 -1.60 29.49 -25.92
C LEU A 360 -2.73 28.91 -26.79
N PRO A 361 -2.39 28.11 -27.82
CA PRO A 361 -3.39 27.40 -28.58
C PRO A 361 -4.07 26.31 -27.75
N ASP A 362 -5.28 25.91 -28.14
CA ASP A 362 -5.94 24.74 -27.58
C ASP A 362 -5.14 23.45 -27.89
N PRO A 363 -5.16 22.44 -26.99
CA PRO A 363 -4.59 21.14 -27.29
C PRO A 363 -5.26 20.48 -28.50
N VAL A 364 -4.46 19.91 -29.41
CA VAL A 364 -4.93 19.22 -30.62
C VAL A 364 -4.63 17.73 -30.55
N ALA A 365 -5.54 16.88 -31.03
CA ALA A 365 -5.36 15.42 -31.04
C ALA A 365 -4.37 14.94 -32.11
N GLU A 366 -4.24 15.68 -33.21
CA GLU A 366 -3.28 15.38 -34.26
C GLU A 366 -1.98 16.16 -34.09
N LEU A 367 -0.86 15.52 -34.42
CA LEU A 367 0.45 16.16 -34.41
C LEU A 367 0.51 17.23 -35.51
N ALA A 368 0.33 18.49 -35.15
CA ALA A 368 0.35 19.61 -36.08
C ALA A 368 1.70 19.76 -36.83
N THR A 369 2.83 19.48 -36.18
CA THR A 369 4.17 19.57 -36.78
C THR A 369 5.16 18.75 -35.96
N ALA A 370 6.10 18.04 -36.60
CA ALA A 370 7.18 17.34 -35.91
C ALA A 370 8.18 18.35 -35.31
N THR A 371 8.13 18.55 -33.99
CA THR A 371 8.99 19.52 -33.28
C THR A 371 9.07 19.19 -31.80
N LEU A 372 10.20 19.51 -31.14
CA LEU A 372 10.37 19.35 -29.69
C LEU A 372 9.79 20.52 -28.86
N LYS A 373 9.05 21.42 -29.52
CA LYS A 373 8.49 22.65 -28.91
C LYS A 373 7.09 22.49 -28.33
N TYR A 374 6.58 21.27 -28.21
CA TYR A 374 5.33 21.03 -27.49
C TYR A 374 5.55 21.24 -25.99
N ARG A 375 4.85 22.22 -25.40
CA ARG A 375 4.89 22.46 -23.94
C ARG A 375 4.16 21.38 -23.15
N LYS A 376 3.17 20.76 -23.77
CA LYS A 376 2.31 19.76 -23.13
C LYS A 376 1.98 18.66 -24.11
N VAL A 377 2.19 17.42 -23.66
CA VAL A 377 1.67 16.20 -24.30
C VAL A 377 0.87 15.47 -23.23
N GLN A 378 -0.43 15.28 -23.45
CA GLN A 378 -1.34 14.67 -22.47
C GLN A 378 -2.01 13.41 -23.04
N GLY A 379 -2.56 12.56 -22.15
CA GLY A 379 -3.06 11.23 -22.50
C GLY A 379 -2.00 10.13 -22.37
N LEU A 380 -0.89 10.42 -21.68
CA LEU A 380 0.25 9.50 -21.58
C LEU A 380 -0.05 8.25 -20.74
N GLU A 381 -1.17 8.21 -20.02
CA GLU A 381 -1.63 7.00 -19.33
C GLU A 381 -1.94 5.84 -20.30
N SER A 382 -2.09 6.13 -21.59
CA SER A 382 -2.22 5.14 -22.66
C SER A 382 -0.86 4.67 -23.24
N ASP A 383 0.25 5.31 -22.90
CA ASP A 383 1.59 4.90 -23.34
C ASP A 383 2.15 3.83 -22.39
N PRO A 384 2.57 2.64 -22.89
CA PRO A 384 3.01 1.55 -22.03
C PRO A 384 4.19 1.92 -21.11
N LEU A 385 5.14 2.72 -21.58
CA LEU A 385 6.33 3.07 -20.79
C LEU A 385 5.97 4.03 -19.65
N VAL A 386 5.03 4.94 -19.89
CA VAL A 386 4.51 5.85 -18.85
C VAL A 386 3.53 5.13 -17.92
N LEU A 387 2.77 4.16 -18.42
CA LEU A 387 1.86 3.35 -17.61
C LEU A 387 2.60 2.52 -16.55
N ASP A 388 3.79 1.99 -16.89
CA ASP A 388 4.66 1.32 -15.92
C ASP A 388 5.06 2.25 -14.77
N LEU A 389 5.36 3.53 -15.08
CA LEU A 389 5.65 4.57 -14.09
C LEU A 389 4.41 4.91 -13.24
N ILE A 390 3.24 5.04 -13.87
CA ILE A 390 1.97 5.33 -13.17
C ILE A 390 1.65 4.23 -12.14
N ARG A 391 2.04 2.99 -12.42
CA ARG A 391 1.72 1.82 -11.59
C ARG A 391 2.77 1.47 -10.53
N LEU A 392 3.76 2.33 -10.31
CA LEU A 392 4.78 2.12 -9.29
C LEU A 392 4.16 1.97 -7.90
N ASP A 393 4.73 1.06 -7.12
CA ASP A 393 4.25 0.74 -5.77
C ASP A 393 4.32 1.94 -4.81
N LEU A 394 5.32 2.82 -4.98
CA LEU A 394 5.40 4.07 -4.23
C LEU A 394 4.19 4.97 -4.51
N PHE A 395 3.72 5.05 -5.76
CA PHE A 395 2.57 5.88 -6.12
C PHE A 395 1.27 5.27 -5.62
N ARG A 396 1.19 3.94 -5.62
CA ARG A 396 0.10 3.20 -4.96
C ARG A 396 0.04 3.51 -3.46
N ASP A 397 1.18 3.49 -2.76
CA ASP A 397 1.24 3.79 -1.32
C ASP A 397 0.82 5.23 -1.02
N ILE A 398 1.31 6.20 -1.81
CA ILE A 398 0.88 7.60 -1.73
C ILE A 398 -0.64 7.71 -1.88
N CYS A 399 -1.21 7.08 -2.91
CA CYS A 399 -2.66 7.11 -3.14
C CYS A 399 -3.42 6.41 -2.02
N ALA A 400 -2.91 5.29 -1.50
CA ALA A 400 -3.52 4.57 -0.40
C ALA A 400 -3.50 5.37 0.92
N ARG A 401 -2.48 6.19 1.15
CA ARG A 401 -2.45 7.13 2.29
C ARG A 401 -3.40 8.30 2.11
N GLN A 402 -3.55 8.83 0.89
CA GLN A 402 -4.45 9.95 0.62
C GLN A 402 -5.93 9.55 0.60
N TYR A 403 -6.28 8.50 -0.15
CA TYR A 403 -7.67 8.09 -0.42
C TYR A 403 -8.15 6.96 0.48
N GLY A 404 -7.22 6.27 1.15
CA GLY A 404 -7.48 5.10 1.98
C GLY A 404 -7.16 3.80 1.24
N LYS A 405 -6.64 2.81 1.98
CA LYS A 405 -6.20 1.51 1.44
C LYS A 405 -7.29 0.67 0.75
N HIS A 406 -8.56 0.97 1.04
CA HIS A 406 -9.72 0.30 0.48
C HIS A 406 -10.21 0.99 -0.80
N ALA A 407 -9.82 2.24 -1.05
CA ALA A 407 -10.30 2.98 -2.19
C ALA A 407 -9.62 2.46 -3.47
N SER A 408 -10.44 2.13 -4.46
CA SER A 408 -9.98 2.09 -5.85
C SER A 408 -9.47 3.47 -6.26
N VAL A 409 -8.43 3.55 -7.09
CA VAL A 409 -7.80 4.81 -7.51
C VAL A 409 -7.78 4.89 -9.03
N SER A 410 -8.31 5.99 -9.55
CA SER A 410 -8.24 6.32 -10.98
C SER A 410 -7.10 7.30 -11.26
N ILE A 411 -6.60 7.25 -12.49
CA ILE A 411 -5.75 8.31 -13.04
C ILE A 411 -6.64 9.34 -13.72
N PHE A 412 -6.52 10.61 -13.33
CA PHE A 412 -7.22 11.71 -14.01
C PHE A 412 -6.50 12.07 -15.31
N ARG A 413 -5.17 12.21 -15.24
CA ARG A 413 -4.32 12.55 -16.38
C ARG A 413 -2.87 12.17 -16.11
N ALA A 414 -2.17 11.72 -17.15
CA ALA A 414 -0.72 11.72 -17.20
C ALA A 414 -0.23 12.56 -18.37
N MET A 415 0.74 13.44 -18.12
CA MET A 415 1.21 14.39 -19.12
C MET A 415 2.70 14.65 -19.00
N MET A 416 3.33 15.02 -20.11
CA MET A 416 4.63 15.66 -20.10
C MET A 416 4.43 17.17 -20.10
N MET A 417 5.09 17.86 -19.18
CA MET A 417 5.24 19.31 -19.17
C MET A 417 6.68 19.66 -19.56
N ASN A 418 6.83 20.35 -20.69
CA ASN A 418 8.10 20.72 -21.29
C ASN A 418 8.23 22.25 -21.34
N LYS A 419 9.39 22.75 -20.91
CA LYS A 419 9.84 24.11 -21.25
C LYS A 419 10.93 23.98 -22.29
N PRO A 420 10.64 24.24 -23.59
CA PRO A 420 11.65 24.09 -24.63
C PRO A 420 12.85 25.02 -24.39
N ALA A 421 14.00 24.66 -24.95
CA ALA A 421 15.21 25.48 -24.86
C ALA A 421 14.96 26.93 -25.35
N ASN A 422 15.48 27.90 -24.60
CA ASN A 422 15.31 29.34 -24.85
C ASN A 422 13.85 29.79 -25.06
N GLN A 423 12.90 29.05 -24.48
CA GLN A 423 11.47 29.24 -24.68
C GLN A 423 10.68 28.81 -23.44
N GLY A 424 9.35 28.81 -23.53
CA GLY A 424 8.47 28.44 -22.43
C GLY A 424 7.54 29.57 -22.06
N THR A 425 6.27 29.24 -21.88
CA THR A 425 5.27 30.17 -21.36
C THR A 425 5.24 30.19 -19.83
N HIS A 426 5.25 31.38 -19.22
CA HIS A 426 5.07 31.55 -17.78
C HIS A 426 3.73 30.96 -17.34
N LEU A 427 3.73 30.11 -16.31
CA LEU A 427 2.52 29.63 -15.67
C LEU A 427 2.25 30.49 -14.44
N PRO A 428 1.14 31.24 -14.36
CA PRO A 428 0.80 32.04 -13.19
C PRO A 428 0.53 31.17 -11.94
N TRP A 429 0.39 31.80 -10.78
CA TRP A 429 -0.05 31.11 -9.57
C TRP A 429 -1.41 30.46 -9.78
N HIS A 430 -1.51 29.17 -9.52
CA HIS A 430 -2.73 28.39 -9.67
C HIS A 430 -2.77 27.23 -8.67
N GLN A 431 -3.96 26.64 -8.57
CA GLN A 431 -4.20 25.35 -7.94
C GLN A 431 -4.73 24.40 -9.02
N ASP A 432 -4.36 23.14 -8.91
CA ASP A 432 -4.72 22.10 -9.84
C ASP A 432 -6.04 21.45 -9.36
N ALA A 433 -7.16 22.18 -9.48
CA ALA A 433 -8.50 21.74 -9.06
C ALA A 433 -9.62 22.67 -9.58
N GLY A 434 -10.87 22.33 -9.28
CA GLY A 434 -12.04 23.20 -9.49
C GLY A 434 -12.93 22.84 -10.68
N ASP A 435 -13.99 23.63 -10.86
CA ASP A 435 -15.10 23.34 -11.77
C ASP A 435 -14.70 23.30 -13.25
N VAL A 436 -13.51 23.81 -13.61
CA VAL A 436 -12.95 23.71 -14.96
C VAL A 436 -12.71 22.26 -15.38
N TRP A 437 -12.44 21.35 -14.44
CA TRP A 437 -12.18 19.95 -14.73
C TRP A 437 -13.44 19.08 -14.85
N LYS A 438 -14.60 19.63 -14.50
CA LYS A 438 -15.90 18.92 -14.61
C LYS A 438 -15.87 17.57 -13.89
N LEU A 439 -15.40 17.56 -12.65
CA LEU A 439 -15.37 16.39 -11.76
C LEU A 439 -16.32 16.60 -10.58
N ASP A 440 -16.91 15.54 -10.05
CA ASP A 440 -17.75 15.61 -8.84
C ASP A 440 -16.94 15.68 -7.54
N ARG A 441 -15.63 15.41 -7.63
CA ARG A 441 -14.64 15.53 -6.55
C ARG A 441 -13.26 15.80 -7.15
N ASP A 442 -12.46 16.61 -6.46
CA ASP A 442 -11.13 16.99 -6.94
C ASP A 442 -10.11 15.84 -6.77
N PRO A 443 -9.20 15.61 -7.74
CA PRO A 443 -7.97 14.88 -7.48
C PRO A 443 -7.12 15.66 -6.47
N LEU A 444 -6.34 14.93 -5.67
CA LEU A 444 -5.58 15.48 -4.54
C LEU A 444 -4.09 15.20 -4.65
N VAL A 445 -3.70 14.21 -5.44
CA VAL A 445 -2.32 13.73 -5.56
C VAL A 445 -1.81 13.97 -6.96
N THR A 446 -0.73 14.74 -7.06
CA THR A 446 0.10 14.81 -8.27
C THR A 446 1.52 14.38 -7.94
N VAL A 447 2.09 13.47 -8.73
CA VAL A 447 3.53 13.20 -8.71
C VAL A 447 4.16 13.83 -9.95
N TRP A 448 5.17 14.66 -9.70
CA TRP A 448 5.96 15.36 -10.71
C TRP A 448 7.37 14.77 -10.73
N VAL A 449 7.79 14.20 -11.87
CA VAL A 449 9.09 13.54 -12.06
C VAL A 449 9.93 14.37 -13.03
N ALA A 450 11.09 14.85 -12.58
CA ALA A 450 12.07 15.53 -13.41
C ALA A 450 12.65 14.55 -14.43
N LEU A 451 12.38 14.77 -15.72
CA LEU A 451 13.12 14.06 -16.76
C LEU A 451 14.42 14.76 -17.06
N ASP A 452 14.46 16.08 -16.99
CA ASP A 452 15.68 16.89 -17.06
C ASP A 452 15.83 17.66 -15.73
N ALA A 453 17.06 18.05 -15.37
CA ALA A 453 17.29 18.84 -14.17
C ALA A 453 16.45 20.13 -14.22
N ALA A 454 15.81 20.48 -13.12
CA ALA A 454 15.01 21.68 -12.99
C ALA A 454 15.71 22.66 -12.04
N THR A 455 16.13 23.79 -12.58
CA THR A 455 16.84 24.86 -11.88
C THR A 455 16.05 26.15 -11.96
N ARG A 456 16.43 27.16 -11.19
CA ARG A 456 15.81 28.49 -11.30
C ARG A 456 15.96 29.09 -12.71
N GLU A 457 17.09 28.83 -13.37
CA GLU A 457 17.42 29.36 -14.70
C GLU A 457 16.56 28.76 -15.81
N ASN A 458 16.17 27.48 -15.69
CA ASN A 458 15.30 26.80 -16.66
C ASN A 458 13.83 26.70 -16.20
N GLY A 459 13.47 27.50 -15.19
CA GLY A 459 12.11 27.73 -14.75
C GLY A 459 11.51 26.60 -13.92
N CYS A 460 12.22 26.09 -12.91
CA CYS A 460 11.69 25.12 -11.94
C CYS A 460 10.34 25.54 -11.32
N LEU A 461 9.65 24.59 -10.69
CA LEU A 461 8.42 24.89 -9.96
C LEU A 461 8.73 25.83 -8.79
N GLN A 462 7.80 26.75 -8.56
CA GLN A 462 7.78 27.65 -7.40
C GLN A 462 6.50 27.33 -6.63
N ILE A 463 6.60 27.18 -5.31
CA ILE A 463 5.47 26.80 -4.46
C ILE A 463 5.35 27.72 -3.25
N ILE A 464 4.17 27.74 -2.64
CA ILE A 464 3.95 28.28 -1.29
C ILE A 464 3.67 27.10 -0.34
N PRO A 465 4.64 26.66 0.47
CA PRO A 465 4.44 25.55 1.40
C PRO A 465 3.26 25.77 2.35
N GLY A 466 2.44 24.74 2.56
CA GLY A 466 1.28 24.74 3.45
C GLY A 466 0.02 25.40 2.87
N SER A 467 0.10 26.02 1.70
CA SER A 467 -1.03 26.74 1.08
C SER A 467 -2.20 25.85 0.67
N HIS A 468 -2.01 24.53 0.54
CA HIS A 468 -3.10 23.58 0.29
C HIS A 468 -4.15 23.58 1.41
N LYS A 469 -3.78 24.00 2.62
CA LYS A 469 -4.69 24.11 3.77
C LYS A 469 -5.64 25.31 3.71
N LEU A 470 -5.41 26.24 2.77
CA LEU A 470 -6.33 27.36 2.51
C LEU A 470 -7.61 26.89 1.79
N GLY A 471 -7.65 25.64 1.33
CA GLY A 471 -8.68 25.13 0.44
C GLY A 471 -8.53 25.70 -0.96
N LEU A 472 -9.56 25.51 -1.79
CA LEU A 472 -9.58 26.01 -3.16
C LEU A 472 -9.93 27.50 -3.19
N LEU A 473 -8.98 28.34 -3.59
CA LEU A 473 -9.11 29.79 -3.67
C LEU A 473 -9.89 30.27 -4.91
N SER A 474 -10.00 29.44 -5.94
CA SER A 474 -10.79 29.71 -7.15
C SER A 474 -11.66 28.51 -7.50
N LYS A 475 -12.97 28.62 -7.24
CA LYS A 475 -13.93 27.54 -7.56
C LYS A 475 -14.03 27.25 -9.05
N ASN A 476 -13.88 28.27 -9.89
CA ASN A 476 -13.93 28.12 -11.34
C ASN A 476 -12.74 27.30 -11.88
N GLY A 477 -11.75 26.97 -11.04
CA GLY A 477 -10.46 26.40 -11.44
C GLY A 477 -9.64 27.39 -12.26
N SER A 478 -8.39 27.04 -12.60
CA SER A 478 -7.38 27.91 -13.23
C SER A 478 -6.55 28.74 -12.24
N THR A 479 -5.99 29.85 -12.72
CA THR A 479 -5.16 30.80 -11.99
C THR A 479 -5.93 31.51 -10.88
N ILE A 480 -5.23 31.86 -9.80
CA ILE A 480 -5.82 32.66 -8.72
C ILE A 480 -5.91 34.13 -9.12
N SER A 481 -6.78 34.90 -8.46
CA SER A 481 -6.87 36.35 -8.68
C SER A 481 -5.58 37.05 -8.24
N ALA A 482 -5.32 38.23 -8.81
CA ALA A 482 -4.20 39.07 -8.40
C ALA A 482 -4.23 39.38 -6.90
N SER A 483 -5.42 39.66 -6.34
CA SER A 483 -5.59 39.90 -4.90
C SER A 483 -5.22 38.69 -4.03
N HIS A 484 -5.57 37.47 -4.46
CA HIS A 484 -5.16 36.26 -3.77
C HIS A 484 -3.65 36.04 -3.89
N ALA A 485 -3.06 36.31 -5.05
CA ALA A 485 -1.61 36.19 -5.24
C ALA A 485 -0.83 37.17 -4.34
N GLU A 486 -1.28 38.43 -4.25
CA GLU A 486 -0.70 39.43 -3.35
C GLU A 486 -0.80 39.03 -1.87
N THR A 487 -1.91 38.39 -1.49
CA THR A 487 -2.16 38.01 -0.10
C THR A 487 -1.40 36.74 0.31
N TYR A 488 -1.38 35.71 -0.54
CA TYR A 488 -0.94 34.37 -0.17
C TYR A 488 0.40 33.95 -0.78
N CYS A 489 0.93 34.71 -1.75
CA CYS A 489 2.18 34.39 -2.44
C CYS A 489 3.23 35.52 -2.34
N PRO A 490 3.53 36.08 -1.15
CA PRO A 490 4.59 37.07 -1.01
C PRO A 490 5.94 36.45 -1.35
N ASP A 491 6.87 37.24 -1.90
CA ASP A 491 8.12 36.74 -2.48
C ASP A 491 8.98 35.97 -1.44
N GLU A 492 8.97 36.38 -0.18
CA GLU A 492 9.68 35.72 0.92
C GLU A 492 9.13 34.34 1.29
N ALA A 493 7.88 34.03 0.93
CA ALA A 493 7.26 32.72 1.17
C ALA A 493 7.52 31.71 0.04
N ILE A 494 8.13 32.15 -1.06
CA ILE A 494 8.33 31.32 -2.24
C ILE A 494 9.46 30.31 -2.00
N THR A 495 9.13 29.03 -2.16
CA THR A 495 10.12 27.96 -2.24
C THR A 495 10.31 27.53 -3.70
N TYR A 496 11.56 27.58 -4.17
CA TYR A 496 11.96 27.06 -5.48
C TYR A 496 12.28 25.56 -5.35
N LEU A 497 11.61 24.73 -6.17
CA LEU A 497 11.84 23.30 -6.19
C LEU A 497 12.89 22.95 -7.24
N GLU A 498 14.15 23.23 -6.92
CA GLU A 498 15.30 22.78 -7.72
C GLU A 498 15.59 21.30 -7.45
N VAL A 499 15.70 20.54 -8.54
CA VAL A 499 15.87 19.09 -8.52
C VAL A 499 16.73 18.59 -9.67
N GLU A 500 17.42 17.49 -9.44
CA GLU A 500 18.21 16.80 -10.45
C GLU A 500 17.33 15.92 -11.36
N ALA A 501 17.87 15.54 -12.52
CA ALA A 501 17.18 14.61 -13.40
C ALA A 501 16.95 13.25 -12.69
N GLY A 502 15.72 12.74 -12.77
CA GLY A 502 15.31 11.51 -12.08
C GLY A 502 14.68 11.72 -10.73
N GLU A 503 14.78 12.91 -10.15
CA GLU A 503 14.10 13.20 -8.89
C GLU A 503 12.60 13.41 -9.09
N ALA A 504 11.83 13.02 -8.08
CA ALA A 504 10.39 13.21 -8.06
C ALA A 504 9.91 14.04 -6.85
N ILE A 505 8.81 14.74 -7.05
CA ILE A 505 8.14 15.55 -6.05
C ILE A 505 6.67 15.14 -6.01
N LEU A 506 6.21 14.80 -4.81
CA LEU A 506 4.79 14.64 -4.50
C LEU A 506 4.21 16.03 -4.18
N LEU A 507 3.09 16.37 -4.83
CA LEU A 507 2.38 17.63 -4.68
C LEU A 507 0.91 17.37 -4.35
N HIS A 508 0.38 18.11 -3.37
CA HIS A 508 -1.05 18.21 -3.17
C HIS A 508 -1.63 19.13 -4.25
N ASN A 509 -2.71 18.72 -4.90
CA ASN A 509 -3.28 19.47 -6.03
C ASN A 509 -3.73 20.90 -5.67
N TRP A 510 -4.14 21.12 -4.42
CA TRP A 510 -4.44 22.47 -3.90
C TRP A 510 -3.22 23.29 -3.47
N LEU A 511 -1.99 22.78 -3.57
CA LEU A 511 -0.80 23.57 -3.27
C LEU A 511 -0.66 24.69 -4.31
N LEU A 512 -0.52 25.93 -3.87
CA LEU A 512 -0.23 27.05 -4.76
C LEU A 512 1.13 26.85 -5.41
N HIS A 513 1.13 26.82 -6.74
CA HIS A 513 2.36 26.68 -7.51
C HIS A 513 2.32 27.50 -8.81
N ARG A 514 3.52 27.82 -9.31
CA ARG A 514 3.77 28.52 -10.57
C ARG A 514 5.06 28.02 -11.22
N SER A 515 5.35 28.42 -12.46
CA SER A 515 6.67 28.17 -13.05
C SER A 515 7.10 29.26 -14.02
N GLY A 516 8.40 29.55 -14.02
CA GLY A 516 9.03 30.51 -14.92
C GLY A 516 9.18 30.00 -16.35
N ILE A 517 9.87 30.79 -17.18
CA ILE A 517 10.28 30.40 -18.54
C ILE A 517 11.63 29.67 -18.48
N ASN A 518 12.04 29.04 -19.59
CA ASN A 518 13.36 28.40 -19.68
C ASN A 518 14.32 29.28 -20.51
N GLY A 519 15.31 29.87 -19.83
CA GLY A 519 16.34 30.70 -20.45
C GLY A 519 17.60 29.96 -20.88
N THR A 520 17.59 28.62 -20.84
CA THR A 520 18.77 27.78 -21.13
C THR A 520 18.67 27.09 -22.49
N ASP A 521 19.81 26.62 -23.00
CA ASP A 521 19.91 25.94 -24.30
C ASP A 521 19.40 24.48 -24.29
N ALA A 522 19.02 23.95 -23.13
CA ALA A 522 18.48 22.61 -22.97
C ALA A 522 16.99 22.65 -22.60
N PRO A 523 16.17 21.68 -23.05
CA PRO A 523 14.79 21.59 -22.61
C PRO A 523 14.70 21.19 -21.13
N ARG A 524 13.60 21.57 -20.48
CA ARG A 524 13.23 21.09 -19.13
C ARG A 524 11.93 20.33 -19.20
N ARG A 525 12.01 19.01 -19.33
CA ARG A 525 10.87 18.09 -19.36
C ARG A 525 10.61 17.48 -17.99
N ALA A 526 9.33 17.27 -17.69
CA ALA A 526 8.90 16.52 -16.54
C ALA A 526 7.62 15.74 -16.85
N LEU A 527 7.46 14.57 -16.23
CA LEU A 527 6.21 13.82 -16.24
C LEU A 527 5.38 14.21 -15.03
N THR A 528 4.09 14.42 -15.24
CA THR A 528 3.11 14.67 -14.19
C THR A 528 2.04 13.59 -14.27
N THR A 529 1.74 12.96 -13.14
CA THR A 529 0.68 11.96 -12.99
C THR A 529 -0.25 12.41 -11.87
N CYS A 530 -1.55 12.53 -12.18
CA CYS A 530 -2.56 13.06 -11.28
C CYS A 530 -3.60 11.99 -10.97
N TYR A 531 -3.73 11.64 -9.69
CA TYR A 531 -4.55 10.55 -9.20
C TYR A 531 -5.80 11.08 -8.47
N MET A 532 -6.84 10.27 -8.44
CA MET A 532 -8.09 10.55 -7.74
C MET A 532 -8.75 9.29 -7.20
N ASP A 533 -9.74 9.50 -6.33
CA ASP A 533 -10.66 8.44 -5.91
C ASP A 533 -11.33 7.80 -7.13
N GLY A 534 -11.35 6.47 -7.21
CA GLY A 534 -11.89 5.72 -8.34
C GLY A 534 -13.41 5.79 -8.49
N ARG A 535 -14.10 6.40 -7.52
CA ARG A 535 -15.53 6.75 -7.61
C ARG A 535 -15.79 8.09 -8.29
N THR A 536 -14.75 8.86 -8.61
CA THR A 536 -14.89 10.14 -9.31
C THR A 536 -15.55 9.92 -10.67
N ILE A 537 -16.54 10.76 -10.98
CA ILE A 537 -17.22 10.80 -12.27
C ILE A 537 -17.05 12.16 -12.94
N SER A 538 -17.09 12.17 -14.26
CA SER A 538 -17.24 13.42 -15.01
C SER A 538 -18.64 13.99 -14.79
N THR A 539 -18.73 15.25 -14.37
CA THR A 539 -20.02 15.96 -14.31
C THR A 539 -20.53 16.38 -15.68
N LEU A 540 -19.70 16.25 -16.72
CA LEU A 540 -20.10 16.53 -18.11
C LEU A 540 -20.72 15.30 -18.78
N THR A 541 -20.08 14.13 -18.67
CA THR A 541 -20.51 12.92 -19.38
C THR A 541 -21.16 11.86 -18.47
N GLY A 542 -20.93 11.93 -17.16
CA GLY A 542 -21.30 10.89 -16.21
C GLY A 542 -20.33 9.69 -16.18
N ASP A 543 -19.31 9.69 -17.04
CA ASP A 543 -18.39 8.56 -17.16
C ASP A 543 -17.38 8.50 -15.99
N ARG A 544 -16.90 7.28 -15.73
CA ARG A 544 -15.77 7.02 -14.84
C ARG A 544 -14.45 7.03 -15.59
N PHE A 545 -13.38 7.17 -14.83
CA PHE A 545 -12.01 7.22 -15.36
C PHE A 545 -11.26 5.90 -15.14
N PRO A 546 -10.23 5.60 -15.96
CA PRO A 546 -9.47 4.36 -15.85
C PRO A 546 -8.90 4.14 -14.45
N ILE A 547 -9.18 2.96 -13.89
CA ILE A 547 -8.62 2.52 -12.61
C ILE A 547 -7.19 2.04 -12.82
N VAL A 548 -6.28 2.59 -12.02
CA VAL A 548 -4.86 2.23 -12.03
C VAL A 548 -4.47 1.41 -10.81
N PHE A 549 -5.20 1.53 -9.70
CA PHE A 549 -5.05 0.69 -8.51
C PHE A 549 -6.40 0.23 -7.97
N GLY A 550 -6.51 -1.05 -7.62
CA GLY A 550 -7.76 -1.67 -7.19
C GLY A 550 -8.63 -2.07 -8.38
N GLU A 551 -9.89 -2.40 -8.08
CA GLU A 551 -10.91 -2.72 -9.09
C GLU A 551 -12.03 -1.67 -9.01
N HIS A 552 -12.82 -1.51 -10.07
CA HIS A 552 -14.08 -0.79 -9.95
C HIS A 552 -14.95 -1.56 -8.96
N GLU A 553 -15.03 -1.09 -7.72
CA GLU A 553 -16.08 -1.53 -6.82
C GLU A 553 -17.39 -0.92 -7.33
N ASP A 554 -18.06 -1.65 -8.22
CA ASP A 554 -19.45 -1.37 -8.54
C ASP A 554 -20.29 -1.60 -7.28
N THR A 555 -20.57 -0.48 -6.62
CA THR A 555 -21.82 -0.18 -5.92
C THR A 555 -22.06 -0.85 -4.57
N GLU A 556 -23.04 -0.28 -3.89
CA GLU A 556 -23.56 -0.51 -2.54
C GLU A 556 -23.80 -1.99 -2.11
N GLU A 557 -23.56 -2.96 -2.99
CA GLU A 557 -23.64 -4.41 -2.71
C GLU A 557 -22.37 -4.99 -2.08
N ALA A 558 -21.18 -4.45 -2.36
CA ALA A 558 -19.91 -5.04 -1.91
C ALA A 558 -19.61 -4.84 -0.42
N MET A 559 -20.20 -3.82 0.21
CA MET A 559 -19.99 -3.52 1.63
C MET A 559 -21.31 -3.16 2.35
N PRO A 560 -22.11 -4.17 2.75
CA PRO A 560 -23.37 -3.99 3.48
C PRO A 560 -23.21 -3.12 4.73
N PHE A 561 -22.04 -3.16 5.36
CA PHE A 561 -21.70 -2.36 6.52
C PHE A 561 -21.65 -0.85 6.22
N LEU A 562 -21.09 -0.44 5.08
CA LEU A 562 -21.04 0.98 4.70
C LEU A 562 -22.42 1.52 4.32
N LYS A 563 -23.25 0.68 3.69
CA LYS A 563 -24.66 1.01 3.44
C LYS A 563 -25.43 1.20 4.75
N ALA A 564 -25.27 0.26 5.69
CA ALA A 564 -25.86 0.36 7.02
C ALA A 564 -25.39 1.62 7.75
N LEU A 565 -24.09 1.95 7.69
CA LEU A 565 -23.54 3.18 8.27
C LEU A 565 -24.08 4.45 7.61
N GLY A 566 -24.24 4.46 6.29
CA GLY A 566 -24.82 5.58 5.55
C GLY A 566 -26.31 5.78 5.84
N GLU A 567 -27.06 4.69 6.06
CA GLU A 567 -28.45 4.72 6.52
C GLU A 567 -28.55 5.20 7.98
N GLU A 568 -27.69 4.69 8.87
CA GLU A 568 -27.57 5.12 10.27
C GLU A 568 -27.26 6.62 10.36
N ASN A 569 -26.27 7.10 9.59
CA ASN A 569 -25.87 8.50 9.58
C ASN A 569 -26.99 9.42 9.06
N ARG A 570 -27.73 9.00 8.00
CA ARG A 570 -28.92 9.74 7.53
C ARG A 570 -30.04 9.80 8.57
N ARG A 571 -30.25 8.71 9.32
CA ARG A 571 -31.19 8.70 10.46
C ARG A 571 -30.75 9.67 11.55
N LEU A 572 -29.46 9.64 11.93
CA LEU A 572 -28.90 10.53 12.94
C LEU A 572 -29.00 12.00 12.54
N GLN A 573 -28.72 12.34 11.28
CA GLN A 573 -28.86 13.70 10.76
C GLN A 573 -30.32 14.18 10.80
N THR A 574 -31.26 13.30 10.47
CA THR A 574 -32.70 13.61 10.53
C THR A 574 -33.15 13.83 11.97
N ALA A 575 -32.73 12.95 12.89
CA ALA A 575 -33.02 13.07 14.32
C ALA A 575 -32.40 14.35 14.92
N ALA A 576 -31.17 14.72 14.51
CA ALA A 576 -30.54 15.96 14.93
C ALA A 576 -31.32 17.20 14.45
N ALA A 577 -31.76 17.21 13.20
CA ALA A 577 -32.58 18.29 12.66
C ALA A 577 -33.95 18.39 13.35
N GLU A 578 -34.56 17.26 13.72
CA GLU A 578 -35.80 17.24 14.53
C GLU A 578 -35.58 17.77 15.95
N ALA A 579 -34.49 17.36 16.60
CA ALA A 579 -34.11 17.86 17.91
C ALA A 579 -33.85 19.37 17.91
N GLU A 580 -33.19 19.88 16.86
CA GLU A 580 -32.96 21.32 16.68
C GLU A 580 -34.27 22.09 16.50
N ARG A 581 -35.19 21.60 15.66
CA ARG A 581 -36.54 22.18 15.51
C ARG A 581 -37.30 22.19 16.83
N TYR A 582 -37.25 21.11 17.59
CA TYR A 582 -37.90 21.01 18.89
C TYR A 582 -37.29 21.97 19.92
N ALA A 583 -35.96 22.06 19.99
CA ALA A 583 -35.27 23.01 20.86
C ALA A 583 -35.64 24.46 20.54
N LYS A 584 -35.76 24.81 19.25
CA LYS A 584 -36.23 26.13 18.82
C LYS A 584 -37.67 26.40 19.25
N SER A 585 -38.57 25.42 19.12
CA SER A 585 -39.96 25.53 19.62
C SER A 585 -40.01 25.77 21.13
N LEU A 586 -39.17 25.09 21.92
CA LEU A 586 -39.11 25.29 23.37
C LEU A 586 -38.61 26.69 23.74
N LEU A 587 -37.66 27.24 22.98
CA LEU A 587 -37.18 28.61 23.17
C LEU A 587 -38.30 29.63 22.90
N GLU A 588 -39.06 29.44 21.81
CA GLU A 588 -40.21 30.30 21.47
C GLU A 588 -41.30 30.23 22.54
N ASP A 589 -41.61 29.03 23.05
CA ASP A 589 -42.57 28.86 24.15
C ASP A 589 -42.09 29.48 25.46
N ASN A 590 -40.79 29.39 25.76
CA ASN A 590 -40.23 30.02 26.95
C ASN A 590 -40.29 31.55 26.86
N GLN A 591 -39.98 32.12 25.69
CA GLN A 591 -40.14 33.56 25.43
C GLN A 591 -41.59 34.02 25.61
N ARG A 592 -42.57 33.25 25.11
CA ARG A 592 -43.99 33.55 25.35
C ARG A 592 -44.35 33.53 26.83
N ARG A 593 -43.85 32.55 27.59
CA ARG A 593 -44.08 32.46 29.04
C ARG A 593 -43.46 33.62 29.79
N GLU A 594 -42.25 34.04 29.42
CA GLU A 594 -41.59 35.21 30.00
C GLU A 594 -42.37 36.51 29.70
N GLN A 595 -42.87 36.67 28.48
CA GLN A 595 -43.72 37.80 28.11
C GLN A 595 -45.02 37.81 28.93
N MET A 596 -45.73 36.68 29.00
CA MET A 596 -46.94 36.57 29.83
C MET A 596 -46.66 36.88 31.31
N ARG A 597 -45.51 36.44 31.84
CA ARG A 597 -45.10 36.75 33.22
C ARG A 597 -44.89 38.24 33.40
N SER A 598 -44.18 38.89 32.47
CA SER A 598 -43.95 40.34 32.50
C SER A 598 -45.26 41.14 32.42
N GLU A 599 -46.20 40.72 31.57
CA GLU A 599 -47.53 41.35 31.45
C GLU A 599 -48.35 41.18 32.74
N ALA A 600 -48.32 39.99 33.35
CA ALA A 600 -48.98 39.73 34.63
C ALA A 600 -48.37 40.56 35.78
N GLU A 601 -47.04 40.68 35.84
CA GLU A 601 -46.34 41.53 36.81
C GLU A 601 -46.70 43.02 36.63
N ALA A 602 -46.78 43.50 35.38
CA ALA A 602 -47.19 44.87 35.09
C ALA A 602 -48.66 45.14 35.48
N TYR A 603 -49.54 44.18 35.20
CA TYR A 603 -50.96 44.27 35.59
C TYR A 603 -51.13 44.29 37.11
N ALA A 604 -50.41 43.43 37.84
CA ALA A 604 -50.40 43.41 39.30
C ALA A 604 -49.96 44.76 39.89
N LYS A 605 -48.88 45.37 39.37
CA LYS A 605 -48.44 46.72 39.77
C LYS A 605 -49.49 47.80 39.48
N SER A 606 -50.21 47.70 38.36
CA SER A 606 -51.31 48.62 38.05
C SER A 606 -52.45 48.53 39.08
N LEU A 607 -52.84 47.30 39.44
CA LEU A 607 -53.86 47.06 40.47
C LEU A 607 -53.44 47.60 41.84
N GLU A 608 -52.17 47.40 42.24
CA GLU A 608 -51.63 47.96 43.48
C GLU A 608 -51.66 49.50 43.48
N ALA A 609 -51.31 50.14 42.37
CA ALA A 609 -51.37 51.59 42.23
C ALA A 609 -52.81 52.13 42.26
N GLU A 610 -53.76 51.40 41.70
CA GLU A 610 -55.19 51.75 41.73
C GLU A 610 -55.80 51.57 43.13
N LEU A 611 -55.46 50.47 43.82
CA LEU A 611 -55.78 50.27 45.23
C LEU A 611 -55.21 51.39 46.11
N GLY A 612 -53.98 51.84 45.84
CA GLY A 612 -53.36 52.99 46.50
C GLY A 612 -54.14 54.29 46.28
N ARG A 613 -54.57 54.56 45.04
CA ARG A 613 -55.41 55.73 44.70
C ARG A 613 -56.76 55.69 45.40
N LEU A 614 -57.45 54.54 45.39
CA LEU A 614 -58.75 54.36 46.04
C LEU A 614 -58.65 54.54 47.56
N ARG A 615 -57.57 54.03 48.19
CA ARG A 615 -57.29 54.27 49.61
C ARG A 615 -57.01 55.75 49.90
N GLY A 616 -56.27 56.44 49.04
CA GLY A 616 -56.03 57.89 49.16
C GLY A 616 -57.31 58.72 49.04
N GLN A 617 -58.22 58.36 48.12
CA GLN A 617 -59.52 59.02 47.97
C GLN A 617 -60.44 58.80 49.18
N ALA A 618 -60.44 57.60 49.77
CA ALA A 618 -61.21 57.30 50.97
C ALA A 618 -60.75 58.11 52.20
N VAL A 619 -59.44 58.40 52.30
CA VAL A 619 -58.88 59.27 53.35
C VAL A 619 -59.17 60.75 53.10
N GLY A 620 -59.20 61.19 51.84
CA GLY A 620 -59.54 62.57 51.46
C GLY A 620 -61.03 62.93 51.60
N SER A 621 -61.93 61.96 51.57
CA SER A 621 -63.38 62.15 51.82
C SER A 621 -63.78 62.14 53.30
N ALA A 622 -62.82 61.91 54.21
CA ALA A 622 -63.02 61.89 55.66
C ALA A 622 -62.36 63.06 56.40
N GLY A 623 -61.88 64.08 55.66
CA GLY A 623 -61.24 65.29 56.18
C GLY A 623 -62.13 66.51 56.11
#